data_AF-A0A932KCU7-F1
#
_entry.id   AF-A0A932KCU7-F1
#
_cell.length_a   1.000
_cell.length_b   1.000
_cell.length_c   1.000
_cell.angle_alpha   90.00
_cell.angle_beta   90.00
_cell.angle_gamma   90.00
#
_symmetry.space_group_name_H-M   'P 1'
#
loop_
_entity.id
_entity.type
_entity.pdbx_description
1 polymer ?
#
loop_
_entity_poly.entity_id
_entity_poly.type
_entity_poly.pdbx_seq_one_letter_code
_entity_poly.pdbx_strand_id
1 'polypeptide(L)'
;MSQQYSDDDLVYIDPDAREVIKKVEWNAKENPQSLPYTKEEGSKGSHRRRKFFPWGTYRSMKRIFHLEKKKEEEAPKKTLKDVFEKPLEETFLG
;
A
#
# COMPACT_ATOMS: atom_id res chain seq x y z
N MET A 1 14.83 3.77 -10.74
CA MET A 1 15.39 4.95 -10.05
C MET A 1 14.98 4.87 -8.58
N SER A 2 15.82 4.33 -7.70
CA SER A 2 15.54 4.21 -6.27
C SER A 2 15.86 5.54 -5.58
N GLN A 3 14.89 6.45 -5.52
CA GLN A 3 14.99 7.60 -4.62
C GLN A 3 14.95 7.08 -3.17
N GLN A 4 16.10 7.17 -2.49
CA GLN A 4 16.20 6.88 -1.07
C GLN A 4 15.58 8.06 -0.31
N TYR A 5 14.45 7.84 0.36
CA TYR A 5 13.82 8.82 1.22
C TYR A 5 14.33 8.66 2.66
N SER A 6 14.60 9.76 3.36
CA SER A 6 14.84 9.75 4.80
C SER A 6 13.52 9.61 5.56
N ASP A 7 13.55 9.04 6.76
CA ASP A 7 12.36 8.84 7.60
C ASP A 7 11.60 10.15 7.90
N ASP A 8 12.32 11.26 7.97
CA ASP A 8 11.78 12.60 8.25
C ASP A 8 11.33 13.36 6.99
N ASP A 9 11.61 12.83 5.80
CA ASP A 9 11.19 13.46 4.55
C ASP A 9 9.66 13.44 4.42
N LEU A 10 9.07 14.58 4.06
CA LEU A 10 7.65 14.65 3.72
C LEU A 10 7.44 14.21 2.27
N VAL A 11 6.55 13.24 2.08
CA VAL A 11 6.28 12.62 0.77
C VAL A 11 4.78 12.48 0.49
N TYR A 12 4.42 12.53 -0.78
CA TYR A 12 3.10 12.15 -1.30
C TYR A 12 3.07 10.65 -1.62
N ILE A 13 1.96 10.00 -1.31
CA ILE A 13 1.78 8.56 -1.55
C ILE A 13 0.52 8.24 -2.29
N ASP A 14 0.64 7.28 -3.19
CA ASP A 14 -0.50 6.61 -3.78
C ASP A 14 -1.03 5.53 -2.81
N PRO A 15 -2.22 5.69 -2.24
CA PRO A 15 -2.78 4.71 -1.31
C PRO A 15 -3.17 3.39 -2.00
N ASP A 16 -3.42 3.40 -3.30
CA ASP A 16 -3.79 2.19 -4.05
C ASP A 16 -2.54 1.42 -4.48
N ALA A 17 -1.58 2.12 -5.10
CA ALA A 17 -0.32 1.51 -5.52
C ALA A 17 0.59 1.17 -4.32
N ARG A 18 0.39 1.86 -3.18
CA ARG A 18 1.25 1.80 -1.98
C ARG A 18 2.69 2.14 -2.33
N GLU A 19 2.86 3.25 -3.06
CA GLU A 19 4.15 3.72 -3.52
C GLU A 19 4.32 5.22 -3.25
N VAL A 20 5.57 5.65 -3.09
CA VAL A 20 5.91 7.06 -2.95
C VAL A 20 5.92 7.71 -4.33
N ILE A 21 5.12 8.76 -4.48
CA ILE A 21 5.03 9.51 -5.74
C ILE A 21 6.19 10.49 -5.84
N LYS A 22 6.31 11.40 -4.85
CA LYS A 22 7.37 12.42 -4.78
C LYS A 22 7.45 13.07 -3.40
N LYS A 23 8.52 13.85 -3.16
CA LYS A 23 8.62 14.73 -1.99
C LYS A 23 7.59 15.85 -2.02
N VAL A 24 7.21 16.34 -0.85
CA VAL A 24 6.30 17.48 -0.71
C VAL A 24 6.98 18.74 -1.20
N GLU A 25 6.37 19.39 -2.18
CA GLU A 25 6.73 20.73 -2.62
C GLU A 25 5.96 21.75 -1.80
N TRP A 26 6.67 22.75 -1.30
CA TRP A 26 6.09 23.83 -0.51
C TRP A 26 5.84 25.03 -1.40
N ASN A 27 4.64 25.61 -1.31
CA ASN A 27 4.33 26.84 -2.01
C ASN A 27 4.94 28.04 -1.25
N ALA A 28 4.98 29.22 -1.88
CA ALA A 28 5.50 30.47 -1.30
C ALA A 28 4.81 30.92 0.00
N LYS A 29 3.70 30.27 0.38
CA LYS A 29 2.95 30.49 1.62
C LYS A 29 3.23 29.41 2.68
N GLU A 30 4.33 28.66 2.57
CA GLU A 30 4.69 27.55 3.48
C GLU A 30 3.60 26.48 3.61
N ASN A 31 2.73 26.39 2.61
CA ASN A 31 1.69 25.37 2.55
C ASN A 31 2.12 24.26 1.58
N PRO A 32 1.85 22.99 1.89
CA PRO A 32 2.15 21.88 1.01
C PRO A 32 1.31 21.97 -0.26
N GLN A 33 1.93 21.77 -1.41
CA GLN A 33 1.29 21.86 -2.71
C GLN A 33 0.30 20.70 -2.91
N SER A 34 -0.99 20.98 -2.85
CA SER A 34 -2.02 19.95 -3.00
C SER A 34 -1.93 19.22 -4.35
N LEU A 35 -1.57 17.93 -4.34
CA LEU A 35 -1.59 17.10 -5.53
C LEU A 35 -2.99 16.49 -5.73
N PRO A 36 -3.72 16.87 -6.78
CA PRO A 36 -5.05 16.33 -7.03
C PRO A 36 -4.97 14.84 -7.30
N TYR A 37 -5.85 14.09 -6.64
CA TYR A 37 -5.98 12.65 -6.81
C TYR A 37 -7.06 12.40 -7.86
N THR A 38 -6.64 12.22 -9.11
CA THR A 38 -7.54 11.83 -10.19
C THR A 38 -7.51 10.31 -10.28
N LYS A 39 -8.50 9.66 -9.68
CA LYS A 39 -8.69 8.21 -9.86
C LYS A 39 -9.54 7.99 -11.09
N GLU A 40 -9.00 7.33 -12.11
CA GLU A 40 -9.81 6.84 -13.23
C GLU A 40 -10.88 5.87 -12.71
N GLU A 41 -12.10 6.02 -13.24
CA GLU A 41 -13.30 5.32 -12.80
C GLU A 41 -13.11 3.79 -12.88
N GLY A 42 -13.11 3.10 -11.74
CA GLY A 42 -13.06 1.63 -11.74
C GLY A 42 -12.92 0.96 -10.38
N SER A 43 -12.44 1.65 -9.34
CA SER A 43 -12.28 1.00 -8.03
C SER A 43 -13.61 0.89 -7.28
N LYS A 44 -14.16 -0.32 -7.19
CA LYS A 44 -15.29 -0.74 -6.32
C LYS A 44 -14.96 -0.69 -4.82
N GLY A 45 -14.38 0.41 -4.34
CA GLY A 45 -14.03 0.61 -2.93
C GLY A 45 -14.66 1.89 -2.41
N SER A 46 -15.27 1.81 -1.23
CA SER A 46 -15.83 2.94 -0.46
C SER A 46 -14.74 3.91 0.04
N HIS A 47 -13.92 4.46 -0.85
CA HIS A 47 -12.96 5.54 -0.56
C HIS A 47 -13.46 6.82 -1.21
N ARG A 48 -14.73 7.13 -0.99
CA ARG A 48 -15.55 8.00 -1.84
C ARG A 48 -15.25 9.51 -1.79
N ARG A 49 -14.13 10.01 -1.26
CA ARG A 49 -13.91 11.47 -1.10
C ARG A 49 -12.46 11.98 -1.11
N ARG A 50 -11.44 11.16 -1.44
CA ARG A 50 -10.07 11.70 -1.46
C ARG A 50 -9.90 12.55 -2.71
N LYS A 51 -9.89 13.87 -2.55
CA LYS A 51 -9.62 14.83 -3.63
C LYS A 51 -8.12 15.00 -3.89
N PHE A 52 -7.28 14.61 -2.93
CA PHE A 52 -5.84 14.81 -2.96
C PHE A 52 -5.09 13.58 -2.47
N PHE A 53 -3.86 13.39 -2.96
CA PHE A 53 -2.97 12.36 -2.45
C PHE A 53 -2.62 12.62 -0.98
N PRO A 54 -2.67 11.61 -0.10
CA PRO A 54 -2.18 11.74 1.26
C PRO A 54 -0.68 12.08 1.25
N TRP A 55 -0.26 12.88 2.22
CA TRP A 55 1.14 13.23 2.43
C TRP A 55 1.50 13.25 3.90
N GLY A 56 2.78 13.08 4.19
CA GLY A 56 3.33 13.10 5.55
C GLY A 56 4.74 12.53 5.58
N THR A 57 5.28 12.30 6.76
CA THR A 57 6.66 11.79 6.89
C THR A 57 6.78 10.39 6.34
N TYR A 58 7.88 10.11 5.65
CA TYR A 58 8.16 8.82 5.05
C TYR A 58 8.05 7.69 6.08
N ARG A 59 8.52 7.92 7.32
CA ARG A 59 8.38 6.97 8.43
C ARG A 59 6.92 6.62 8.74
N SER A 60 6.06 7.63 8.88
CA SER A 60 4.63 7.42 9.18
C SER A 60 3.93 6.70 8.05
N MET A 61 4.25 7.14 6.84
CA MET A 61 3.69 6.65 5.62
C MET A 61 4.07 5.20 5.31
N LYS A 62 5.34 4.84 5.51
CA LYS A 62 5.87 3.48 5.44
C LYS A 62 5.11 2.54 6.37
N ARG A 63 4.76 3.00 7.58
CA ARG A 63 3.97 2.25 8.56
C ARG A 63 2.49 2.12 8.17
N ILE A 64 1.85 3.21 7.73
CA ILE A 64 0.42 3.22 7.40
C ILE A 64 0.12 2.41 6.13
N PHE A 65 0.92 2.61 5.09
CA PHE A 65 0.73 1.99 3.78
C PHE A 65 1.53 0.70 3.57
N HIS A 66 2.31 0.29 4.58
CA HIS A 66 3.13 -0.93 4.54
C HIS A 66 4.04 -1.01 3.30
N LEU A 67 4.69 0.11 2.94
CA LEU A 67 5.48 0.27 1.71
C LEU A 67 6.60 -0.79 1.57
N GLU A 68 7.12 -1.29 2.69
CA GLU A 68 8.20 -2.29 2.71
C GLU A 68 7.73 -3.73 2.76
N LYS A 69 6.46 -3.98 3.10
CA LYS A 69 5.90 -5.31 2.91
C LYS A 69 5.68 -5.43 1.41
N LYS A 70 6.73 -5.89 0.69
CA LYS A 70 6.57 -6.60 -0.58
C LYS A 70 5.32 -7.42 -0.42
N LYS A 71 4.32 -7.20 -1.30
CA LYS A 71 3.13 -8.03 -1.41
C LYS A 71 3.57 -9.45 -1.05
N GLU A 72 3.21 -9.93 0.14
CA GLU A 72 3.15 -11.37 0.33
C GLU A 72 2.26 -11.76 -0.83
N GLU A 73 2.86 -12.43 -1.84
CA GLU A 73 2.11 -13.07 -2.90
C GLU A 73 0.94 -13.72 -2.16
N GLU A 74 -0.29 -13.30 -2.48
CA GLU A 74 -1.47 -13.94 -1.89
C GLU A 74 -1.21 -15.42 -2.05
N ALA A 75 -0.88 -16.11 -0.95
CA ALA A 75 -0.54 -17.51 -1.01
C ALA A 75 -1.70 -18.14 -1.79
N PRO A 76 -1.42 -18.92 -2.86
CA PRO A 76 -2.47 -19.41 -3.74
C PRO A 76 -3.55 -19.97 -2.85
N LYS A 77 -4.77 -19.40 -2.94
CA LYS A 77 -5.89 -19.71 -2.04
C LYS A 77 -6.12 -21.20 -2.15
N LYS A 78 -5.52 -21.98 -1.25
CA LYS A 78 -5.66 -23.43 -1.22
C LYS A 78 -7.14 -23.68 -1.09
N THR A 79 -7.67 -24.41 -2.06
CA THR A 79 -9.09 -24.71 -2.04
C THR A 79 -9.36 -25.63 -0.85
N LEU A 80 -10.59 -25.65 -0.32
CA LEU A 80 -10.95 -26.54 0.78
C LEU A 80 -10.52 -28.00 0.49
N LYS A 81 -10.53 -28.42 -0.78
CA LYS A 81 -10.08 -29.73 -1.23
C LYS A 81 -8.60 -30.01 -0.91
N ASP A 82 -7.71 -29.05 -1.16
CA ASP A 82 -6.26 -29.18 -0.89
C ASP A 82 -5.94 -29.33 0.61
N VAL A 83 -6.84 -28.89 1.49
CA VAL A 83 -6.69 -28.97 2.95
C VAL A 83 -7.17 -30.33 3.47
N PHE A 84 -8.13 -30.97 2.81
CA PHE A 84 -8.69 -32.27 3.23
C PHE A 84 -7.85 -33.48 2.81
N GLU A 85 -6.98 -33.37 1.81
CA GLU A 85 -6.15 -34.50 1.36
C GLU A 85 -5.00 -34.82 2.34
N LYS A 86 -4.43 -33.80 3.01
CA LYS A 86 -3.33 -33.99 3.98
C LYS A 86 -3.67 -34.79 5.25
N PRO A 87 -4.80 -34.56 5.94
CA PRO A 87 -5.10 -35.30 7.18
C PRO A 87 -5.45 -36.77 6.94
N LEU A 88 -5.80 -37.16 5.72
CA LEU A 88 -6.12 -38.55 5.39
C LEU A 88 -4.86 -39.41 5.22
N GLU A 89 -3.71 -38.84 4.86
CA GLU A 89 -2.47 -39.63 4.68
C GLU A 89 -1.72 -39.85 6.01
N GLU A 90 -1.81 -38.92 6.96
CA GLU A 90 -1.10 -39.00 8.25
C GLU A 90 -1.81 -39.87 9.29
N THR A 91 -3.09 -40.20 9.11
CA THR A 91 -3.89 -40.92 10.11
C THR A 91 -3.90 -42.45 9.98
N PHE A 92 -3.32 -43.03 8.92
CA PHE A 92 -3.28 -44.50 8.72
C PHE A 92 -1.90 -45.15 8.90
N LEU A 93 -0.91 -44.42 9.43
CA LEU A 93 0.45 -44.92 9.70
C LEU A 93 0.87 -44.86 11.18
N GLY A 94 -0.10 -44.76 12.10
CA GLY A 94 0.11 -44.89 13.55
C GLY A 94 -0.40 -46.23 14.07
#